data_AF-A0A853BDN9-F1
#
_entry.id   AF-A0A853BDN9-F1
#
_cell.length_a   1.000
_cell.length_b   1.000
_cell.length_c   1.000
_cell.angle_alpha   90.00
_cell.angle_beta   90.00
_cell.angle_gamma   90.00
#
_symmetry.space_group_name_H-M   'P 1'
#
loop_
_entity.id
_entity.type
_entity.pdbx_description
1 polymer ?
#
loop_
_entity_poly.entity_id
_entity_poly.type
_entity_poly.pdbx_seq_one_letter_code
_entity_poly.pdbx_strand_id
1 'polypeptide(L)' 'MWSSTGSRSSWTAGPIDTSRAIAAELEPGSRVSYRDGTINLRYVLIHLVEETGRHAGHLDLLRELTDGRTGE' A
#
# COMPACT_ATOMS: atom_id res chain seq x y z
N MET A 1 -7.49 21.80 18.57
CA MET A 1 -7.60 22.84 17.53
C MET A 1 -6.75 22.42 16.33
N TRP A 2 -7.34 21.62 15.44
CA TRP A 2 -6.89 21.41 14.06
C TRP A 2 -8.17 21.57 13.24
N SER A 3 -8.35 22.73 12.60
CA SER A 3 -9.40 22.93 11.61
C SER A 3 -8.82 22.56 10.26
N SER A 4 -9.34 21.50 9.64
CA SER A 4 -9.04 21.15 8.25
C SER A 4 -10.33 21.12 7.43
N THR A 5 -10.74 22.31 6.98
CA THR A 5 -11.60 22.46 5.80
C THR A 5 -10.72 22.22 4.56
N GLY A 6 -10.27 20.99 4.37
CA GLY A 6 -9.63 20.51 3.15
C GLY A 6 -10.44 19.34 2.65
N SER A 7 -11.14 19.51 1.53
CA SER A 7 -11.94 18.44 0.94
C SER A 7 -11.05 17.22 0.69
N ARG A 8 -11.33 16.11 1.39
CA ARG A 8 -10.69 14.80 1.15
C ARG A 8 -10.90 14.28 -0.27
N SER A 9 -11.80 14.89 -1.05
CA SER A 9 -12.25 14.41 -2.35
C SER A 9 -11.21 14.52 -3.47
N SER A 10 -10.10 15.25 -3.30
CA SER A 10 -9.14 15.47 -4.38
C SER A 10 -8.03 14.40 -4.48
N TRP A 11 -7.91 13.46 -3.54
CA TRP A 11 -6.70 12.63 -3.39
C TRP A 11 -6.85 11.12 -3.57
N THR A 12 -8.05 10.56 -3.76
CA THR A 12 -8.22 9.10 -3.55
C THR A 12 -8.76 8.29 -4.73
N ALA A 13 -9.32 8.91 -5.78
CA ALA A 13 -9.89 8.13 -6.88
C ALA A 13 -8.85 7.78 -7.97
N GLY A 14 -8.18 8.78 -8.56
CA GLY A 14 -7.39 8.60 -9.78
C GLY A 14 -6.33 7.48 -9.73
N PRO A 15 -5.36 7.50 -8.80
CA PRO A 15 -4.28 6.50 -8.79
C PRO A 15 -4.73 5.09 -8.39
N ILE A 16 -5.67 4.97 -7.44
CA ILE A 16 -6.18 3.66 -7.00
C ILE A 16 -7.02 3.04 -8.10
N ASP A 17 -7.95 3.78 -8.70
CA ASP A 17 -8.79 3.26 -9.78
C ASP A 17 -7.94 2.85 -10.99
N THR A 18 -6.89 3.63 -11.31
CA THR A 18 -5.92 3.27 -12.35
C THR A 18 -5.18 1.96 -12.01
N SER A 19 -4.66 1.83 -10.79
CA SER A 19 -3.97 0.61 -10.35
C SER A 19 -4.90 -0.62 -10.39
N ARG A 20 -6.16 -0.46 -9.98
CA ARG A 20 -7.17 -1.52 -10.01
C ARG A 20 -7.51 -1.93 -11.43
N ALA A 21 -7.67 -0.98 -12.35
CA ALA A 21 -7.92 -1.27 -13.77
C ALA A 21 -6.77 -2.07 -14.39
N ILE A 22 -5.52 -1.63 -14.18
CA ILE A 22 -4.32 -2.33 -14.68
C ILE A 22 -4.24 -3.75 -14.11
N ALA A 23 -4.43 -3.91 -12.80
CA ALA A 23 -4.37 -5.22 -12.16
C ALA A 23 -5.47 -6.17 -12.65
N ALA A 24 -6.65 -5.65 -13.01
CA ALA A 24 -7.77 -6.44 -13.53
C ALA A 24 -7.54 -6.94 -14.96
N GLU A 25 -6.71 -6.26 -15.75
CA GLU A 25 -6.39 -6.64 -17.14
C GLU A 25 -5.25 -7.67 -17.24
N LEU A 26 -4.52 -7.92 -16.15
CA LEU A 26 -3.33 -8.74 -16.14
C LEU A 26 -3.53 -10.06 -15.40
N GLU A 27 -3.12 -11.16 -16.02
CA GLU A 27 -2.99 -12.44 -15.33
C GLU A 27 -1.89 -12.39 -14.25
N PRO A 28 -1.98 -13.17 -13.16
CA PRO A 28 -0.95 -13.22 -12.12
C PRO A 28 0.46 -13.55 -12.66
N GLY A 29 0.54 -14.27 -13.77
CA GLY A 29 1.79 -14.61 -14.46
C GLY A 29 2.30 -13.55 -15.43
N SER A 30 1.52 -12.51 -15.73
CA SER A 30 1.88 -11.43 -16.65
C SER A 30 3.14 -10.73 -16.20
N ARG A 31 4.10 -10.63 -17.12
CA ARG A 31 5.44 -10.10 -16.88
C ARG A 31 5.47 -8.58 -17.09
N VAL A 32 6.06 -7.85 -16.16
CA VAL A 32 6.25 -6.40 -16.20
C VAL A 32 7.71 -6.04 -15.97
N SER A 33 8.18 -4.99 -16.62
CA SER A 33 9.53 -4.49 -16.39
C SER A 33 9.67 -3.94 -14.97
N TYR A 34 10.79 -4.26 -14.32
CA TYR A 34 11.10 -3.74 -13.00
C TYR A 34 12.60 -3.63 -12.84
N ARG A 35 13.08 -2.39 -12.65
CA ARG A 35 14.52 -2.05 -12.63
C ARG A 35 15.20 -2.66 -13.88
N ASP A 36 16.31 -3.37 -13.70
CA ASP A 36 17.08 -4.00 -14.77
C ASP A 36 16.56 -5.41 -15.14
N GLY A 37 15.34 -5.76 -14.72
CA GLY A 37 14.78 -7.10 -14.89
C GLY A 37 13.28 -7.12 -15.14
N THR A 38 12.68 -8.29 -14.92
CA THR A 38 11.25 -8.52 -15.17
C THR A 38 10.68 -9.39 -14.06
N ILE A 39 9.58 -8.91 -13.48
CA ILE A 39 8.80 -9.59 -12.44
C ILE A 39 7.41 -9.91 -12.99
N ASN A 40 6.58 -10.63 -12.25
CA ASN A 40 5.17 -10.84 -12.63
C ASN A 40 4.22 -10.15 -11.64
N LEU A 41 2.96 -9.99 -12.04
CA LEU A 41 1.94 -9.34 -11.22
C LEU A 41 1.80 -10.02 -9.84
N ARG A 42 1.86 -11.34 -9.77
CA ARG A 42 1.81 -12.08 -8.49
C ARG A 42 2.92 -11.62 -7.54
N TYR A 43 4.15 -11.48 -8.03
CA TYR A 43 5.27 -10.98 -7.23
C TYR A 43 4.99 -9.57 -6.72
N VAL A 44 4.50 -8.67 -7.58
CA VAL A 44 4.15 -7.28 -7.20
C VAL A 44 3.12 -7.27 -6.06
N LEU A 45 2.02 -8.00 -6.21
CA LEU A 45 0.95 -8.02 -5.22
C LEU A 45 1.39 -8.60 -3.87
N ILE A 46 2.16 -9.69 -3.89
CA ILE A 46 2.74 -10.26 -2.67
C ILE A 46 3.69 -9.26 -2.00
N HIS A 47 4.55 -8.59 -2.77
CA HIS A 47 5.45 -7.56 -2.23
C HIS A 47 4.69 -6.42 -1.57
N LEU A 48 3.58 -5.96 -2.16
CA LEU A 48 2.76 -4.91 -1.57
C LEU A 48 2.17 -5.34 -0.22
N VAL A 49 1.70 -6.59 -0.10
CA VAL A 49 1.19 -7.13 1.17
C VAL A 49 2.30 -7.21 2.21
N GLU A 50 3.46 -7.76 1.86
CA GLU A 50 4.61 -7.88 2.75
C GLU A 50 5.13 -6.51 3.22
N GLU A 51 5.25 -5.55 2.30
CA GLU A 51 5.69 -4.19 2.62
C GLU A 51 4.69 -3.47 3.52
N THR A 52 3.40 -3.63 3.25
CA THR A 52 2.33 -3.06 4.09
C THR A 52 2.36 -3.65 5.49
N GLY A 53 2.53 -4.97 5.61
CA GLY A 53 2.64 -5.66 6.89
C GLY A 53 3.87 -5.20 7.69
N ARG A 54 5.03 -5.02 7.05
CA ARG A 54 6.25 -4.53 7.70
C ARG A 54 6.08 -3.11 8.24
N HIS A 55 5.49 -2.21 7.44
CA HIS A 55 5.21 -0.86 7.88
C HIS A 55 4.16 -0.82 8.99
N ALA A 56 3.10 -1.61 8.89
CA ALA A 56 2.09 -1.71 9.94
C ALA A 56 2.72 -2.17 11.27
N GLY A 57 3.59 -3.18 11.25
CA GLY A 57 4.31 -3.63 12.44
C GLY A 57 5.23 -2.55 13.03
N HIS A 58 5.96 -1.79 12.19
CA HIS A 58 6.76 -0.67 12.68
C HIS A 58 5.90 0.43 13.31
N LEU A 59 4.77 0.75 12.70
CA LEU A 59 3.84 1.76 13.22
C LEU A 59 3.19 1.30 14.52
N ASP A 60 2.90 0.01 14.67
CA ASP A 60 2.39 -0.55 15.92
C ASP A 60 3.41 -0.39 17.05
N LEU A 61 4.69 -0.74 16.82
CA LEU A 61 5.76 -0.49 17.81
C LEU A 61 5.83 0.99 18.23
N LEU A 62 5.74 1.92 17.28
CA LEU A 62 5.74 3.36 17.58
C LEU A 62 4.51 3.78 18.39
N ARG A 63 3.33 3.21 18.07
CA ARG A 63 2.10 3.43 18.82
C ARG A 63 2.26 2.94 20.26
N GLU A 64 2.73 1.70 20.46
CA GLU A 64 2.94 1.10 21.79
C GLU A 64 3.90 1.92 22.66
N LEU A 65 4.98 2.45 22.06
CA LEU A 65 5.91 3.33 22.76
C LEU A 65 5.29 4.68 23.15
N THR A 66 4.30 5.15 22.38
CA THR A 66 3.66 6.44 22.61
C THR A 66 2.53 6.36 23.63
N ASP A 67 1.75 5.27 23.63
CA ASP A 67 0.56 5.11 24.48
C ASP A 67 0.77 4.16 25.68
N GLY A 68 1.89 3.43 25.72
CA GLY A 68 2.24 2.50 26.80
C GLY A 68 1.42 1.21 26.82
N ARG A 69 0.63 0.92 25.77
CA ARG A 69 -0.21 -0.28 25.66
C ARG A 69 0.40 -1.25 24.65
N THR A 70 0.77 -2.44 25.11
CA THR A 70 1.30 -3.51 24.25
C THR A 70 0.20 -4.50 23.86
N GLY A 71 0.13 -4.84 22.56
CA GLY A 71 -0.79 -5.84 22.02
C GLY A 71 -2.28 -5.48 22.06
N GLU A 72 -3.01 -5.87 21.01
CA GLU A 72 -4.45 -6.13 21.03
C GLU A 72 -4.72 -7.63 20.89
#